data_AF-A0A1F2PCV9-F1
#
_entry.id   AF-A0A1F2PCV9-F1
#
_cell.length_a   1.000
_cell.length_b   1.000
_cell.length_c   1.000
_cell.angle_alpha   90.00
_cell.angle_beta   90.00
_cell.angle_gamma   90.00
#
_symmetry.space_group_name_H-M   'P 1'
#
loop_
_entity.id
_entity.type
_entity.pdbx_description
1 polymer ?
#
loop_
_entity_poly.entity_id
_entity_poly.type
_entity_poly.pdbx_seq_one_letter_code
_entity_poly.pdbx_strand_id
1 'polypeptide(L)'
;MKYLANIDLNKNEIQNARFQNLAAAPSSPVAGLFYYDTVSNTALFHNGTGWIDMGQVLTGPDIVSLINACASLIDADNINSLTAAKISDFDTQVRTNALNQLTAPTADLSLNSHKLTNVTDPVSAQDAATKNYVDAARSGLTIKDPVRVASTANVVIATGTLLTIDGITLVAGDRVLLKNQTAAAENGIYVAATGSWSRASDANISAEVIAGMAIWVNEGTVNGDSRWVLTTNNSITLGTTALTFTKDFQASDIVAGAGMTKSGNQLDVIGVLNRILINADSIDISPNYVGQNTITTLGTIATGVWNGSIIPLLYGGTGASTAAGARSNLGATGKYAANVGDGSSTAITITHGLNSLDVVMTLKEVASPYNAVMTDWQIVDANNIKLLFATAPTAAQYRVVVIG
;
A
#
# COMPACT_ATOMS: atom_id res chain seq x y z
N MET A 1 -86.56 87.86 -25.03
CA MET A 1 -86.56 87.61 -26.48
C MET A 1 -86.14 86.17 -26.69
N LYS A 2 -86.91 85.33 -27.41
CA LYS A 2 -86.52 83.96 -27.74
C LYS A 2 -85.96 83.98 -29.15
N TYR A 3 -84.69 83.65 -29.32
CA TYR A 3 -84.09 83.46 -30.64
C TYR A 3 -84.34 82.01 -31.06
N LEU A 4 -84.96 81.82 -32.22
CA LEU A 4 -85.32 80.50 -32.77
C LEU A 4 -84.26 79.95 -33.74
N ALA A 5 -83.16 80.68 -33.91
CA ALA A 5 -82.00 80.30 -34.72
C ALA A 5 -80.71 80.56 -33.91
N ASN A 6 -79.63 79.90 -34.30
CA ASN A 6 -78.32 80.08 -33.67
C ASN A 6 -77.83 81.52 -33.83
N ILE A 7 -77.20 82.05 -32.78
CA ILE A 7 -76.59 83.39 -32.81
C ILE A 7 -75.12 83.23 -33.16
N ASP A 8 -74.69 83.80 -34.28
CA ASP A 8 -73.28 84.00 -34.59
C ASP A 8 -72.82 85.33 -34.00
N LEU A 9 -71.83 85.27 -33.10
CA LEU A 9 -71.29 86.44 -32.41
C LEU A 9 -70.15 87.12 -33.19
N ASN A 10 -69.73 86.60 -34.35
CA ASN A 10 -68.62 87.13 -35.15
C ASN A 10 -67.35 87.35 -34.32
N LYS A 11 -67.03 86.40 -33.42
CA LYS A 11 -65.90 86.45 -32.47
C LYS A 11 -65.99 87.52 -31.37
N ASN A 12 -67.12 88.21 -31.21
CA ASN A 12 -67.35 89.08 -30.06
C ASN A 12 -67.60 88.24 -28.79
N GLU A 13 -67.18 88.76 -27.64
CA GLU A 13 -67.38 88.12 -26.35
C GLU A 13 -68.79 88.34 -25.80
N ILE A 14 -69.24 87.41 -24.95
CA ILE A 14 -70.46 87.60 -24.14
C ILE A 14 -70.03 88.05 -22.74
N GLN A 15 -70.25 89.32 -22.41
CA GLN A 15 -69.91 89.87 -21.10
C GLN A 15 -71.08 89.74 -20.12
N ASN A 16 -70.77 89.51 -18.84
CA ASN A 16 -71.74 89.42 -17.73
C ASN A 16 -72.90 88.42 -17.97
N ALA A 17 -72.64 87.40 -18.78
CA ALA A 17 -73.60 86.34 -19.02
C ALA A 17 -73.70 85.41 -17.81
N ARG A 18 -74.90 84.90 -17.57
CA ARG A 18 -75.15 83.86 -16.57
C ARG A 18 -75.53 82.58 -17.30
N PHE A 19 -74.96 81.45 -16.88
CA PHE A 19 -75.42 80.15 -17.34
C PHE A 19 -76.86 79.88 -16.88
N GLN A 20 -77.47 78.85 -17.47
CA GLN A 20 -78.79 78.41 -17.03
C GLN A 20 -78.69 77.78 -15.64
N ASN A 21 -79.24 78.42 -14.62
CA ASN A 21 -79.24 77.86 -13.26
C ASN A 21 -80.39 76.89 -13.08
N LEU A 22 -80.09 75.64 -12.74
CA LEU A 22 -81.08 74.58 -12.49
C LEU A 22 -80.63 73.76 -11.28
N ALA A 23 -81.58 73.18 -10.55
CA ALA A 23 -81.30 72.28 -9.43
C ALA A 23 -81.07 70.82 -9.86
N ALA A 24 -81.19 70.53 -11.16
CA ALA A 24 -80.94 69.24 -11.76
C ALA A 24 -80.59 69.43 -13.25
N ALA A 25 -79.94 68.43 -13.85
CA ALA A 25 -79.58 68.45 -15.25
C ALA A 25 -80.82 68.61 -16.17
N PRO A 26 -80.73 69.41 -17.25
CA PRO A 26 -81.71 69.43 -18.32
C PRO A 26 -82.06 68.01 -18.81
N SER A 27 -83.35 67.72 -19.00
CA SER A 27 -83.85 66.37 -19.37
C SER A 27 -83.60 65.97 -20.83
N SER A 28 -83.19 66.91 -21.68
CA SER A 28 -82.84 66.65 -23.09
C SER A 28 -81.63 67.50 -23.49
N PRO A 29 -80.45 67.21 -22.95
CA PRO A 29 -79.26 68.01 -23.20
C PRO A 29 -78.74 67.77 -24.61
N VAL A 30 -78.24 68.84 -25.23
CA VAL A 30 -77.46 68.75 -26.46
C VAL A 30 -75.98 68.88 -26.13
N ALA A 31 -75.11 68.27 -26.93
CA ALA A 31 -73.66 68.48 -26.80
C ALA A 31 -73.36 69.97 -26.93
N GLY A 32 -72.50 70.50 -26.05
CA GLY A 32 -72.22 71.94 -26.03
C GLY A 32 -73.05 72.74 -25.03
N LEU A 33 -74.07 72.14 -24.40
CA LEU A 33 -74.94 72.84 -23.45
C LEU A 33 -74.21 73.09 -22.13
N PHE A 34 -74.37 74.31 -21.59
CA PHE A 34 -73.85 74.72 -20.30
C PHE A 34 -74.99 74.99 -19.33
N TYR A 35 -74.88 74.50 -18.09
CA TYR A 35 -75.76 74.90 -17.00
C TYR A 35 -74.98 75.00 -15.69
N TYR A 36 -75.51 75.75 -14.74
CA TYR A 36 -74.97 75.81 -13.39
C TYR A 36 -75.90 75.01 -12.47
N ASP A 37 -75.37 73.95 -11.87
CA ASP A 37 -76.12 73.17 -10.89
C ASP A 37 -76.12 73.91 -9.55
N THR A 38 -77.30 74.38 -9.16
CA THR A 38 -77.47 75.12 -7.92
C THR A 38 -77.39 74.26 -6.66
N VAL A 39 -77.40 72.93 -6.78
CA VAL A 39 -77.24 72.02 -5.64
C VAL A 39 -75.76 71.77 -5.35
N SER A 40 -74.99 71.38 -6.36
CA SER A 40 -73.55 71.12 -6.23
C SER A 40 -72.68 72.38 -6.32
N ASN A 41 -73.25 73.52 -6.74
CA ASN A 41 -72.54 74.77 -6.99
C ASN A 41 -71.43 74.66 -8.05
N THR A 42 -71.68 73.83 -9.07
CA THR A 42 -70.72 73.57 -10.15
C THR A 42 -71.26 74.05 -11.49
N ALA A 43 -70.36 74.55 -12.34
CA ALA A 43 -70.67 74.82 -13.73
C ALA A 43 -70.42 73.53 -14.53
N LEU A 44 -71.43 73.03 -15.23
CA LEU A 44 -71.34 71.79 -15.98
C LEU A 44 -71.52 72.01 -17.48
N PHE A 45 -70.76 71.24 -18.25
CA PHE A 45 -70.81 71.17 -19.70
C PHE A 45 -71.19 69.76 -20.15
N HIS A 46 -72.13 69.64 -21.08
CA HIS A 46 -72.49 68.35 -21.65
C HIS A 46 -71.60 68.02 -22.85
N ASN A 47 -70.81 66.95 -22.76
CA ASN A 47 -69.88 66.52 -23.82
C ASN A 47 -70.53 65.68 -24.93
N GLY A 48 -71.83 65.41 -24.82
CA GLY A 48 -72.59 64.56 -25.75
C GLY A 48 -72.91 63.17 -25.20
N THR A 49 -72.16 62.68 -24.21
CA THR A 49 -72.41 61.39 -23.54
C THR A 49 -72.69 61.54 -22.04
N GLY A 50 -72.28 62.66 -21.43
CA GLY A 50 -72.53 62.97 -20.02
C GLY A 50 -72.15 64.40 -19.65
N TRP A 51 -72.43 64.77 -18.41
CA TRP A 51 -72.07 66.07 -17.83
C TRP A 51 -70.65 66.04 -17.26
N ILE A 52 -69.85 67.04 -17.61
CA ILE A 52 -68.51 67.28 -17.09
C ILE A 52 -68.56 68.51 -16.19
N ASP A 53 -68.06 68.38 -14.97
CA ASP A 53 -67.83 69.52 -14.08
C ASP A 53 -66.64 70.34 -14.59
N MET A 54 -66.90 71.60 -14.95
CA MET A 54 -65.90 72.53 -15.46
C MET A 54 -65.07 73.20 -14.34
N GLY A 55 -65.48 73.05 -13.09
CA GLY A 55 -64.80 73.56 -11.91
C GLY A 55 -63.99 72.52 -11.14
N GLN A 56 -63.87 71.29 -11.66
CA GLN A 56 -63.24 70.19 -10.96
C GLN A 56 -61.76 70.50 -10.62
N VAL A 57 -61.41 70.51 -9.34
CA VAL A 57 -60.03 70.58 -8.85
C VAL A 57 -59.62 69.17 -8.43
N LEU A 58 -58.67 68.56 -9.14
CA LEU A 58 -58.13 67.26 -8.77
C LEU A 58 -57.25 67.40 -7.51
N THR A 59 -57.62 66.73 -6.42
CA THR A 59 -56.78 66.66 -5.22
C THR A 59 -55.65 65.64 -5.40
N GLY A 60 -54.61 65.70 -4.56
CA GLY A 60 -53.54 64.70 -4.56
C GLY A 60 -54.06 63.25 -4.49
N PRO A 61 -55.01 62.93 -3.58
CA PRO A 61 -55.67 61.63 -3.54
C PRO A 61 -56.40 61.24 -4.82
N ASP A 62 -57.09 62.17 -5.49
CA ASP A 62 -57.80 61.89 -6.75
C ASP A 62 -56.82 61.50 -7.86
N ILE A 63 -55.68 62.20 -7.92
CA ILE A 63 -54.59 61.93 -8.87
C ILE A 63 -53.99 60.54 -8.60
N VAL A 64 -53.74 60.20 -7.33
CA VAL A 64 -53.19 58.88 -6.96
C VAL A 64 -54.18 57.76 -7.29
N SER A 65 -55.47 57.96 -7.02
CA SER A 65 -56.51 56.99 -7.36
C SER A 65 -56.63 56.77 -8.87
N LEU A 66 -56.56 57.85 -9.66
CA LEU A 66 -56.59 57.80 -11.12
C LEU A 66 -55.36 57.06 -11.69
N ILE A 67 -54.18 57.29 -11.12
CA ILE A 67 -52.94 56.58 -11.47
C ILE A 67 -53.04 55.09 -11.11
N ASN A 68 -53.58 54.76 -9.93
CA ASN A 68 -53.72 53.37 -9.51
C ASN A 68 -54.80 52.60 -10.28
N ALA A 69 -55.79 53.29 -10.83
CA ALA A 69 -56.86 52.71 -11.64
C ALA A 69 -56.48 52.48 -13.11
N CYS A 70 -55.33 52.98 -13.58
CA CYS A 70 -54.89 52.71 -14.94
C CYS A 70 -54.47 51.25 -15.10
N ALA A 71 -54.83 50.63 -16.24
CA ALA A 71 -54.55 49.21 -16.50
C ALA A 71 -53.05 48.90 -16.64
N SER A 72 -52.21 49.92 -16.76
CA SER A 72 -50.76 49.79 -16.86
C SER A 72 -50.10 50.82 -15.93
N LEU A 73 -49.84 50.40 -14.70
CA LEU A 73 -48.96 51.12 -13.78
C LEU A 73 -47.55 51.16 -14.38
N ILE A 74 -46.98 52.37 -14.51
CA ILE A 74 -45.58 52.63 -14.89
C ILE A 74 -45.15 51.80 -16.12
N ASP A 75 -45.34 52.39 -17.30
CA ASP A 75 -44.79 51.87 -18.56
C ASP A 75 -43.37 51.34 -18.36
N ALA A 76 -43.09 50.15 -18.92
CA ALA A 76 -41.83 49.43 -18.78
C ALA A 76 -40.61 50.30 -19.11
N ASP A 77 -40.79 51.35 -19.92
CA ASP A 77 -39.79 52.37 -20.23
C ASP A 77 -39.21 53.08 -18.98
N ASN A 78 -39.95 53.13 -17.86
CA ASN A 78 -39.50 53.73 -16.60
C ASN A 78 -38.96 52.73 -15.57
N ILE A 79 -39.15 51.41 -15.74
CA ILE A 79 -38.62 50.38 -14.83
C ILE A 79 -37.11 50.17 -15.07
N ASN A 80 -36.70 50.29 -16.33
CA ASN A 80 -35.32 50.02 -16.79
C ASN A 80 -34.29 51.03 -16.26
N SER A 81 -34.76 52.18 -15.72
CA SER A 81 -33.92 53.26 -15.19
C SER A 81 -34.06 53.47 -13.67
N LEU A 82 -34.82 52.60 -12.98
CA LEU A 82 -34.89 52.62 -11.53
C LEU A 82 -33.58 52.07 -10.95
N THR A 83 -32.72 52.98 -10.50
CA THR A 83 -31.56 52.63 -9.67
C THR A 83 -32.03 51.90 -8.41
N ALA A 84 -31.23 51.00 -7.84
CA ALA A 84 -31.55 50.29 -6.59
C ALA A 84 -32.02 51.24 -5.45
N ALA A 85 -31.55 52.49 -5.41
CA ALA A 85 -31.96 53.50 -4.44
C ALA A 85 -33.44 53.95 -4.55
N LYS A 86 -34.07 53.73 -5.70
CA LYS A 86 -35.50 54.03 -5.98
C LYS A 86 -36.41 52.82 -5.73
N ILE A 87 -35.83 51.65 -5.42
CA ILE A 87 -36.55 50.41 -5.10
C ILE A 87 -36.21 50.08 -3.65
N SER A 88 -37.06 50.49 -2.72
CA SER A 88 -36.79 50.50 -1.27
C SER A 88 -36.21 49.19 -0.72
N ASP A 89 -36.55 48.05 -1.31
CA ASP A 89 -36.24 46.73 -0.77
C ASP A 89 -35.44 45.83 -1.70
N PHE A 90 -34.88 46.35 -2.81
CA PHE A 90 -34.14 45.51 -3.76
C PHE A 90 -32.98 44.77 -3.11
N ASP A 91 -32.17 45.50 -2.34
CA ASP A 91 -31.01 44.97 -1.63
C ASP A 91 -31.41 43.96 -0.52
N THR A 92 -32.56 44.18 0.12
CA THR A 92 -33.14 43.24 1.09
C THR A 92 -33.57 41.95 0.40
N GLN A 93 -34.28 42.02 -0.73
CA GLN A 93 -34.72 40.85 -1.48
C GLN A 93 -33.55 40.05 -2.05
N VAL A 94 -32.54 40.73 -2.61
CA VAL A 94 -31.32 40.08 -3.12
C VAL A 94 -30.59 39.30 -2.02
N ARG A 95 -30.51 39.85 -0.80
CA ARG A 95 -29.92 39.16 0.35
C ARG A 95 -30.75 37.98 0.87
N THR A 96 -32.06 37.97 0.65
CA THR A 96 -32.94 36.87 1.08
C THR A 96 -33.00 35.73 0.08
N ASN A 97 -32.57 35.94 -1.16
CA ASN A 97 -32.54 34.87 -2.16
C ASN A 97 -31.54 33.79 -1.76
N ALA A 98 -32.02 32.57 -1.59
CA ALA A 98 -31.14 31.44 -1.35
C ALA A 98 -30.42 31.07 -2.65
N LEU A 99 -29.14 30.66 -2.55
CA LEU A 99 -28.32 30.36 -3.73
C LEU A 99 -28.91 29.23 -4.58
N ASN A 100 -29.64 28.30 -3.96
CA ASN A 100 -30.35 27.21 -4.62
C ASN A 100 -31.64 27.63 -5.35
N GLN A 101 -32.08 28.88 -5.21
CA GLN A 101 -33.21 29.45 -5.93
C GLN A 101 -32.78 30.23 -7.19
N LEU A 102 -31.47 30.49 -7.33
CA LEU A 102 -30.94 31.12 -8.53
C LEU A 102 -30.92 30.12 -9.68
N THR A 103 -31.08 30.64 -10.90
CA THR A 103 -30.85 29.85 -12.12
C THR A 103 -29.41 29.32 -12.12
N ALA A 104 -29.24 28.08 -12.57
CA ALA A 104 -27.92 27.45 -12.64
C ALA A 104 -26.92 28.35 -13.38
N PRO A 105 -25.71 28.57 -12.83
CA PRO A 105 -24.67 29.35 -13.51
C PRO A 105 -24.37 28.76 -14.89
N THR A 106 -24.28 29.62 -15.91
CA THR A 106 -23.89 29.24 -17.28
C THR A 106 -22.38 29.36 -17.53
N ALA A 107 -21.62 29.78 -16.51
CA ALA A 107 -20.17 29.92 -16.50
C ALA A 107 -19.62 29.72 -15.07
N ASP A 108 -18.30 29.57 -14.96
CA ASP A 108 -17.62 29.39 -13.66
C ASP A 108 -17.84 30.57 -12.71
N LEU A 109 -18.11 30.27 -11.44
CA LEU A 109 -18.32 31.26 -10.40
C LEU A 109 -16.99 31.59 -9.69
N SER A 110 -16.42 32.77 -9.96
CA SER A 110 -15.29 33.29 -9.20
C SER A 110 -15.74 33.91 -7.88
N LEU A 111 -15.08 33.54 -6.77
CA LEU A 111 -15.20 34.22 -5.47
C LEU A 111 -14.11 35.28 -5.24
N ASN A 112 -13.37 35.65 -6.29
CA ASN A 112 -12.15 36.48 -6.20
C ASN A 112 -11.16 35.89 -5.19
N SER A 113 -10.88 36.61 -4.10
CA SER A 113 -9.99 36.15 -3.02
C SER A 113 -10.73 35.89 -1.72
N HIS A 114 -12.03 35.55 -1.81
CA HIS A 114 -12.87 35.22 -0.66
C HIS A 114 -13.01 33.71 -0.46
N LYS A 115 -13.36 33.31 0.77
CA LYS A 115 -13.50 31.92 1.19
C LYS A 115 -14.92 31.42 0.95
N LEU A 116 -15.06 30.15 0.60
CA LEU A 116 -16.30 29.39 0.75
C LEU A 116 -16.25 28.63 2.08
N THR A 117 -17.18 28.91 2.99
CA THR A 117 -17.20 28.38 4.37
C THR A 117 -18.44 27.54 4.64
N ASN A 118 -18.41 26.71 5.68
CA ASN A 118 -19.50 25.81 6.08
C ASN A 118 -19.92 24.80 4.99
N VAL A 119 -18.96 24.37 4.18
CA VAL A 119 -19.13 23.24 3.24
C VAL A 119 -18.95 21.94 4.01
N THR A 120 -19.84 20.97 3.82
CA THR A 120 -19.74 19.64 4.42
C THR A 120 -18.68 18.79 3.71
N ASP A 121 -18.30 17.66 4.32
CA ASP A 121 -17.39 16.73 3.64
C ASP A 121 -18.00 16.19 2.33
N PRO A 122 -17.20 16.10 1.26
CA PRO A 122 -17.67 15.69 -0.06
C PRO A 122 -18.06 14.20 -0.06
N VAL A 123 -19.13 13.85 -0.78
CA VAL A 123 -19.58 12.47 -0.98
C VAL A 123 -19.48 12.08 -2.46
N SER A 124 -19.85 12.99 -3.36
CA SER A 124 -19.80 12.80 -4.81
C SER A 124 -18.50 13.34 -5.41
N ALA A 125 -18.11 12.82 -6.57
CA ALA A 125 -16.85 13.18 -7.22
C ALA A 125 -16.74 14.66 -7.69
N GLN A 126 -17.86 15.40 -7.72
CA GLN A 126 -17.90 16.81 -8.11
C GLN A 126 -18.15 17.76 -6.92
N ASP A 127 -18.27 17.23 -5.70
CA ASP A 127 -18.48 18.07 -4.51
C ASP A 127 -17.23 18.89 -4.20
N ALA A 128 -17.43 20.10 -3.68
CA ALA A 128 -16.33 20.90 -3.15
C ALA A 128 -15.72 20.22 -1.92
N ALA A 129 -14.42 19.97 -1.94
CA ALA A 129 -13.71 19.40 -0.80
C ALA A 129 -13.24 20.48 0.17
N THR A 130 -13.48 20.28 1.46
CA THR A 130 -12.90 21.16 2.50
C THR A 130 -11.40 20.89 2.64
N LYS A 131 -10.63 21.91 3.05
CA LYS A 131 -9.19 21.71 3.35
C LYS A 131 -9.01 20.61 4.42
N ASN A 132 -9.87 20.59 5.43
CA ASN A 132 -9.85 19.57 6.48
C ASN A 132 -10.02 18.15 5.92
N TYR A 133 -10.98 17.94 5.02
CA TYR A 133 -11.16 16.64 4.35
C TYR A 133 -9.92 16.23 3.57
N VAL A 134 -9.34 17.15 2.77
CA VAL A 134 -8.14 16.87 1.98
C VAL A 134 -6.93 16.57 2.87
N ASP A 135 -6.73 17.33 3.94
CA ASP A 135 -5.66 17.10 4.91
C ASP A 135 -5.82 15.76 5.63
N ALA A 136 -7.06 15.43 6.06
CA ALA A 136 -7.37 14.18 6.72
C ALA A 136 -7.22 12.97 5.79
N ALA A 137 -7.67 13.08 4.53
CA ALA A 137 -7.49 12.05 3.51
C ALA A 137 -6.01 11.79 3.21
N ARG A 138 -5.14 12.79 3.38
CA ARG A 138 -3.68 12.67 3.26
C ARG A 138 -2.98 12.21 4.55
N SER A 139 -3.69 12.19 5.68
CA SER A 139 -3.12 11.94 7.03
C SER A 139 -2.49 10.55 7.20
N GLY A 140 -2.83 9.58 6.34
CA GLY A 140 -2.17 8.26 6.34
C GLY A 140 -0.72 8.28 5.83
N LEU A 141 -0.28 9.36 5.16
CA LEU A 141 1.04 9.44 4.55
C LEU A 141 1.61 10.85 4.69
N THR A 142 2.32 11.11 5.78
CA THR A 142 3.04 12.37 5.98
C THR A 142 4.33 12.35 5.16
N ILE A 143 4.23 12.66 3.87
CA ILE A 143 5.41 12.82 3.00
C ILE A 143 5.99 14.22 3.20
N LYS A 144 7.28 14.30 3.53
CA LYS A 144 8.06 15.54 3.59
C LYS A 144 8.61 15.92 2.23
N ASP A 145 9.02 17.17 2.08
CA ASP A 145 9.69 17.59 0.84
C ASP A 145 10.97 16.76 0.63
N PRO A 146 11.25 16.35 -0.62
CA PRO A 146 12.36 15.46 -0.92
C PRO A 146 13.69 16.06 -0.47
N VAL A 147 14.63 15.16 -0.16
CA VAL A 147 16.03 15.50 0.09
C VAL A 147 16.85 15.17 -1.13
N ARG A 148 17.94 15.90 -1.32
CA ARG A 148 18.88 15.63 -2.38
C ARG A 148 19.62 14.33 -2.12
N VAL A 149 20.16 14.16 -0.91
CA VAL A 149 20.90 12.95 -0.50
C VAL A 149 20.57 12.52 0.93
N ALA A 150 20.88 11.27 1.25
CA ALA A 150 20.85 10.75 2.62
C ALA A 150 22.26 10.37 3.09
N SER A 151 22.54 10.53 4.38
CA SER A 151 23.88 10.25 4.89
C SER A 151 24.24 8.75 4.83
N THR A 152 25.52 8.45 4.65
CA THR A 152 26.11 7.10 4.72
C THR A 152 26.91 6.89 6.00
N ALA A 153 27.21 7.96 6.73
CA ALA A 153 27.94 7.98 7.99
C ALA A 153 27.54 9.22 8.81
N ASN A 154 28.17 9.39 9.99
CA ASN A 154 28.00 10.59 10.81
C ASN A 154 28.46 11.84 10.05
N VAL A 155 27.72 12.94 10.18
CA VAL A 155 27.96 14.21 9.49
C VAL A 155 28.09 15.31 10.53
N VAL A 156 29.18 16.08 10.48
CA VAL A 156 29.40 17.19 11.42
C VAL A 156 28.64 18.44 10.94
N ILE A 157 27.45 18.66 11.51
CA ILE A 157 26.56 19.77 11.12
C ILE A 157 26.89 21.12 11.77
N ALA A 158 27.64 21.13 12.88
CA ALA A 158 27.90 22.34 13.65
C ALA A 158 28.90 23.29 12.97
N THR A 159 29.90 22.78 12.26
CA THR A 159 30.93 23.60 11.60
C THR A 159 30.55 23.98 10.17
N GLY A 160 29.56 23.30 9.58
CA GLY A 160 28.82 23.85 8.45
C GLY A 160 29.50 23.85 7.09
N THR A 161 30.55 23.10 6.85
CA THR A 161 31.13 23.06 5.50
C THR A 161 30.19 22.37 4.50
N LEU A 162 30.22 22.77 3.23
CA LEU A 162 29.56 22.02 2.16
C LEU A 162 30.34 20.72 1.91
N LEU A 163 29.72 19.59 2.21
CA LEU A 163 30.34 18.27 2.17
C LEU A 163 29.93 17.52 0.89
N THR A 164 30.71 16.47 0.58
CA THR A 164 30.27 15.43 -0.34
C THR A 164 29.63 14.31 0.47
N ILE A 165 28.33 14.05 0.24
CA ILE A 165 27.58 12.97 0.88
C ILE A 165 27.08 12.03 -0.19
N ASP A 166 27.32 10.73 0.00
CA ASP A 166 26.87 9.67 -0.92
C ASP A 166 27.33 9.87 -2.38
N GLY A 167 28.52 10.45 -2.56
CA GLY A 167 29.11 10.77 -3.87
C GLY A 167 28.65 12.10 -4.47
N ILE A 168 27.75 12.84 -3.82
CA ILE A 168 27.22 14.12 -4.31
C ILE A 168 27.77 15.29 -3.50
N THR A 169 28.35 16.27 -4.19
CA THR A 169 28.81 17.52 -3.57
C THR A 169 27.64 18.47 -3.37
N LEU A 170 27.45 18.91 -2.12
CA LEU A 170 26.33 19.75 -1.72
C LEU A 170 26.55 21.22 -2.02
N VAL A 171 25.46 21.94 -2.26
CA VAL A 171 25.41 23.40 -2.29
C VAL A 171 24.54 23.94 -1.16
N ALA A 172 24.74 25.20 -0.79
CA ALA A 172 23.93 25.82 0.26
C ALA A 172 22.45 25.86 -0.17
N GLY A 173 21.56 25.42 0.72
CA GLY A 173 20.13 25.24 0.45
C GLY A 173 19.73 23.79 0.15
N ASP A 174 20.69 22.88 -0.13
CA ASP A 174 20.37 21.48 -0.37
C ASP A 174 19.78 20.81 0.88
N ARG A 175 18.68 20.09 0.71
CA ARG A 175 18.07 19.30 1.79
C ARG A 175 18.76 17.94 1.89
N VAL A 176 19.08 17.52 3.11
CA VAL A 176 19.80 16.27 3.38
C VAL A 176 19.11 15.49 4.49
N LEU A 177 18.87 14.20 4.27
CA LEU A 177 18.44 13.29 5.33
C LEU A 177 19.65 12.79 6.11
N LEU A 178 19.80 13.26 7.35
CA LEU A 178 20.80 12.74 8.29
C LEU A 178 20.18 11.60 9.09
N LYS A 179 20.57 10.37 8.78
CA LYS A 179 20.05 9.14 9.42
C LYS A 179 21.09 8.31 10.17
N ASN A 180 22.35 8.78 10.17
CA ASN A 180 23.50 8.09 10.78
C ASN A 180 24.27 9.01 11.73
N GLN A 181 23.61 9.98 12.37
CA GLN A 181 24.26 10.80 13.40
C GLN A 181 24.69 9.93 14.58
N THR A 182 25.82 10.28 15.22
CA THR A 182 26.30 9.58 16.41
C THR A 182 25.26 9.61 17.54
N ALA A 183 24.61 10.75 17.75
CA ALA A 183 23.41 10.86 18.58
C ALA A 183 22.17 10.71 17.69
N ALA A 184 21.43 9.61 17.82
CA ALA A 184 20.25 9.35 17.00
C ALA A 184 19.13 10.39 17.17
N ALA A 185 19.12 11.17 18.26
CA ALA A 185 18.19 12.29 18.44
C ALA A 185 18.49 13.48 17.49
N GLU A 186 19.69 13.55 16.93
CA GLU A 186 20.10 14.54 15.94
C GLU A 186 19.75 14.13 14.51
N ASN A 187 19.31 12.89 14.28
CA ASN A 187 18.82 12.48 12.97
C ASN A 187 17.61 13.33 12.52
N GLY A 188 17.40 13.43 11.21
CA GLY A 188 16.29 14.16 10.60
C GLY A 188 16.70 14.87 9.32
N ILE A 189 15.87 15.80 8.88
CA ILE A 189 16.07 16.53 7.64
C ILE A 189 16.73 17.88 7.94
N TYR A 190 17.84 18.16 7.27
CA TYR A 190 18.62 19.39 7.44
C TYR A 190 18.79 20.11 6.12
N VAL A 191 18.99 21.42 6.19
CA VAL A 191 19.37 22.27 5.06
C VAL A 191 20.87 22.55 5.16
N ALA A 192 21.61 22.11 4.14
CA ALA A 192 23.04 22.33 4.04
C ALA A 192 23.35 23.82 3.89
N ALA A 193 24.38 24.29 4.57
CA ALA A 193 24.88 25.65 4.50
C ALA A 193 26.41 25.63 4.50
N THR A 194 27.04 26.81 4.38
CA THR A 194 28.49 27.03 4.59
C THR A 194 28.84 27.30 6.05
N GLY A 195 27.83 27.56 6.89
CA GLY A 195 27.88 27.55 8.35
C GLY A 195 26.96 26.47 8.90
N SER A 196 26.70 26.46 10.21
CA SER A 196 25.95 25.36 10.85
C SER A 196 24.64 25.03 10.13
N TRP A 197 24.37 23.74 9.93
CA TRP A 197 23.15 23.32 9.24
C TRP A 197 21.96 23.39 10.21
N SER A 198 20.80 23.83 9.69
CA SER A 198 19.55 23.88 10.44
C SER A 198 18.60 22.77 10.01
N ARG A 199 17.71 22.32 10.90
CA ARG A 199 16.61 21.43 10.51
C ARG A 199 15.73 22.11 9.46
N ALA A 200 15.21 21.32 8.53
CA ALA A 200 14.31 21.80 7.49
C ALA A 200 12.98 22.28 8.06
N SER A 201 12.37 23.28 7.42
CA SER A 201 11.18 23.99 7.92
C SER A 201 9.92 23.13 8.09
N ASP A 202 9.85 21.99 7.41
CA ASP A 202 8.77 21.02 7.46
C ASP A 202 9.05 19.87 8.45
N ALA A 203 10.17 19.90 9.17
CA ALA A 203 10.57 18.92 10.17
C ALA A 203 11.44 19.53 11.30
N ASN A 204 11.12 20.76 11.72
CA ASN A 204 11.91 21.50 12.71
C ASN A 204 11.24 21.59 14.10
N ILE A 205 9.99 21.14 14.24
CA ILE A 205 9.29 21.05 15.53
C ILE A 205 8.78 19.63 15.79
N SER A 206 8.64 19.27 17.07
CA SER A 206 8.18 17.93 17.50
C SER A 206 6.83 17.53 16.91
N ALA A 207 5.91 18.48 16.70
CA ALA A 207 4.59 18.21 16.12
C ALA A 207 4.64 17.80 14.64
N GLU A 208 5.71 18.15 13.92
CA GLU A 208 5.89 17.80 12.50
C GLU A 208 6.61 16.46 12.30
N VAL A 209 7.35 16.00 13.31
CA VAL A 209 8.14 14.77 13.26
C VAL A 209 7.37 13.67 13.96
N ILE A 210 6.51 13.03 13.17
CA ILE A 210 5.61 11.97 13.63
C ILE A 210 6.02 10.62 13.06
N ALA A 211 5.74 9.57 13.81
CA ALA A 211 5.88 8.19 13.37
C ALA A 211 5.23 7.98 11.99
N GLY A 212 5.92 7.29 11.08
CA GLY A 212 5.45 7.04 9.72
C GLY A 212 5.68 8.17 8.72
N MET A 213 6.29 9.30 9.11
CA MET A 213 6.67 10.31 8.13
C MET A 213 7.67 9.74 7.11
N ALA A 214 7.49 10.07 5.84
CA ALA A 214 8.26 9.53 4.73
C ALA A 214 8.99 10.64 3.94
N ILE A 215 10.17 10.32 3.40
CA ILE A 215 11.03 11.25 2.68
C ILE A 215 11.64 10.55 1.47
N TRP A 216 11.55 11.19 0.30
CA TRP A 216 12.24 10.75 -0.91
C TRP A 216 13.67 11.28 -0.97
N VAL A 217 14.60 10.44 -1.42
CA VAL A 217 16.01 10.77 -1.66
C VAL A 217 16.28 10.69 -3.15
N ASN A 218 16.61 11.83 -3.77
CA ASN A 218 16.69 11.95 -5.23
C ASN A 218 18.03 11.52 -5.83
N GLU A 219 19.13 11.70 -5.10
CA GLU A 219 20.49 11.45 -5.59
C GLU A 219 21.31 10.67 -4.56
N GLY A 220 22.40 10.05 -5.02
CA GLY A 220 23.33 9.31 -4.17
C GLY A 220 23.71 7.96 -4.77
N THR A 221 24.92 7.49 -4.48
CA THR A 221 25.42 6.20 -4.98
C THR A 221 24.77 5.02 -4.25
N VAL A 222 24.55 5.15 -2.94
CA VAL A 222 24.03 4.09 -2.07
C VAL A 222 22.55 4.31 -1.76
N ASN A 223 22.14 5.53 -1.45
CA ASN A 223 20.79 5.87 -1.01
C ASN A 223 20.01 6.71 -2.03
N GLY A 224 20.52 6.93 -3.25
CA GLY A 224 19.76 7.59 -4.31
C GLY A 224 18.53 6.77 -4.73
N ASP A 225 17.54 7.45 -5.31
CA ASP A 225 16.28 6.85 -5.79
C ASP A 225 15.56 5.99 -4.74
N SER A 226 15.62 6.40 -3.47
CA SER A 226 15.06 5.66 -2.34
C SER A 226 14.04 6.47 -1.53
N ARG A 227 13.21 5.77 -0.78
CA ARG A 227 12.29 6.33 0.21
C ARG A 227 12.66 5.82 1.60
N TRP A 228 12.61 6.73 2.55
CA TRP A 228 12.91 6.48 3.96
C TRP A 228 11.74 6.87 4.82
N VAL A 229 11.42 6.04 5.81
CA VAL A 229 10.31 6.24 6.75
C VAL A 229 10.84 6.29 8.17
N LEU A 230 10.34 7.24 8.96
CA LEU A 230 10.61 7.31 10.40
C LEU A 230 9.82 6.20 11.10
N THR A 231 10.53 5.21 11.66
CA THR A 231 9.93 4.06 12.37
C THR A 231 9.92 4.23 13.89
N THR A 232 10.43 5.35 14.42
CA THR A 232 10.26 5.71 15.83
C THR A 232 8.78 5.99 16.11
N ASN A 233 8.21 5.30 17.11
CA ASN A 233 6.81 5.49 17.52
C ASN A 233 6.61 6.81 18.28
N ASN A 234 5.42 7.42 18.14
CA ASN A 234 5.01 8.59 18.91
C ASN A 234 4.87 8.25 20.41
N SER A 235 5.07 9.17 21.34
CA SER A 235 5.38 10.61 21.17
C SER A 235 6.87 10.89 20.94
N ILE A 236 7.16 11.89 20.10
CA ILE A 236 8.52 12.29 19.73
C ILE A 236 8.81 13.71 20.23
N THR A 237 9.94 13.90 20.90
CA THR A 237 10.49 15.20 21.28
C THR A 237 11.81 15.43 20.56
N LEU A 238 11.88 16.42 19.67
CA LEU A 238 13.11 16.73 18.93
C LEU A 238 14.28 17.08 19.85
N GLY A 239 15.46 16.58 19.50
CA GLY A 239 16.70 16.75 20.28
C GLY A 239 16.83 15.80 21.47
N THR A 240 15.78 15.07 21.83
CA THR A 240 15.79 14.12 22.96
C THR A 240 15.46 12.69 22.52
N THR A 241 14.37 12.50 21.77
CA THR A 241 13.96 11.17 21.30
C THR A 241 14.86 10.72 20.16
N ALA A 242 15.37 9.49 20.22
CA ALA A 242 16.12 8.89 19.12
C ALA A 242 15.25 8.68 17.87
N LEU A 243 15.71 9.18 16.72
CA LEU A 243 14.98 9.12 15.46
C LEU A 243 15.62 8.07 14.54
N THR A 244 14.87 7.00 14.27
CA THR A 244 15.31 5.88 13.42
C THR A 244 14.58 5.93 12.09
N PHE A 245 15.34 6.11 11.01
CA PHE A 245 14.82 6.06 9.64
C PHE A 245 15.18 4.72 9.00
N THR A 246 14.18 4.07 8.41
CA THR A 246 14.35 2.81 7.69
C THR A 246 14.02 3.04 6.22
N LYS A 247 14.86 2.51 5.33
CA LYS A 247 14.59 2.50 3.90
C LYS A 247 13.45 1.52 3.61
N ASP A 248 12.38 1.99 2.99
CA ASP A 248 11.20 1.16 2.67
C ASP A 248 11.00 0.94 1.17
N PHE A 249 11.75 1.67 0.34
CA PHE A 249 11.77 1.51 -1.11
C PHE A 249 13.10 2.03 -1.69
N GLN A 250 13.58 1.37 -2.75
CA GLN A 250 14.56 1.91 -3.69
C GLN A 250 14.29 1.32 -5.06
N ALA A 251 14.46 2.11 -6.12
CA ALA A 251 14.20 1.66 -7.50
C ALA A 251 15.02 0.41 -7.91
N SER A 252 16.09 0.07 -7.18
CA SER A 252 16.93 -1.12 -7.41
C SER A 252 17.27 -1.92 -6.13
N ASP A 253 16.45 -1.87 -5.08
CA ASP A 253 16.79 -2.48 -3.76
C ASP A 253 17.08 -4.00 -3.82
N ILE A 254 16.48 -4.71 -4.79
CA ILE A 254 16.72 -6.14 -4.96
C ILE A 254 17.79 -6.35 -6.03
N VAL A 255 18.99 -6.73 -5.58
CA VAL A 255 20.09 -7.19 -6.42
C VAL A 255 20.17 -8.71 -6.32
N ALA A 256 20.08 -9.41 -7.45
CA ALA A 256 20.29 -10.86 -7.47
C ALA A 256 21.77 -11.17 -7.17
N GLY A 257 22.03 -11.92 -6.10
CA GLY A 257 23.35 -12.43 -5.78
C GLY A 257 23.75 -13.63 -6.65
N ALA A 258 24.90 -14.24 -6.34
CA ALA A 258 25.32 -15.47 -7.00
C ALA A 258 24.25 -16.57 -6.84
N GLY A 259 23.94 -17.29 -7.92
CA GLY A 259 22.90 -18.32 -7.92
C GLY A 259 21.49 -17.82 -8.25
N MET A 260 21.30 -16.51 -8.44
CA MET A 260 20.04 -15.93 -8.92
C MET A 260 20.28 -14.90 -10.03
N THR A 261 19.23 -14.59 -10.78
CA THR A 261 19.19 -13.46 -11.73
C THR A 261 17.91 -12.66 -11.52
N LYS A 262 17.97 -11.35 -11.77
CA LYS A 262 16.79 -10.47 -11.74
C LYS A 262 16.56 -9.89 -13.13
N SER A 263 15.34 -10.06 -13.65
CA SER A 263 14.89 -9.43 -14.90
C SER A 263 13.62 -8.63 -14.62
N GLY A 264 13.72 -7.30 -14.64
CA GLY A 264 12.63 -6.43 -14.21
C GLY A 264 12.21 -6.74 -12.77
N ASN A 265 10.98 -7.24 -12.59
CA ASN A 265 10.41 -7.63 -11.30
C ASN A 265 10.48 -9.15 -11.02
N GLN A 266 11.03 -9.94 -11.94
CA GLN A 266 11.18 -11.39 -11.79
C GLN A 266 12.53 -11.71 -11.17
N LEU A 267 12.53 -12.58 -10.15
CA LEU A 267 13.72 -13.21 -9.59
C LEU A 267 13.73 -14.68 -10.00
N ASP A 268 14.76 -15.08 -10.73
CA ASP A 268 14.97 -16.45 -11.15
C ASP A 268 16.15 -17.05 -10.40
N VAL A 269 16.03 -18.33 -10.05
CA VAL A 269 17.17 -19.12 -9.57
C VAL A 269 17.86 -19.70 -10.78
N ILE A 270 19.18 -19.56 -10.84
CA ILE A 270 19.97 -20.12 -11.95
C ILE A 270 20.47 -21.51 -11.59
N GLY A 271 20.33 -22.43 -12.54
CA GLY A 271 20.83 -23.80 -12.41
C GLY A 271 21.27 -24.33 -13.76
N VAL A 272 22.21 -25.28 -13.75
CA VAL A 272 22.50 -26.08 -14.94
C VAL A 272 21.33 -27.03 -15.15
N LEU A 273 20.91 -27.21 -16.41
CA LEU A 273 19.85 -28.14 -16.78
C LEU A 273 20.06 -29.50 -16.11
N ASN A 274 18.97 -30.07 -15.58
CA ASN A 274 18.95 -31.33 -14.85
C ASN A 274 19.78 -31.35 -13.55
N ARG A 275 20.19 -30.21 -12.96
CA ARG A 275 20.74 -30.20 -11.59
C ARG A 275 19.74 -29.73 -10.55
N ILE A 276 19.06 -28.64 -10.86
CA ILE A 276 18.06 -28.01 -10.00
C ILE A 276 16.70 -28.14 -10.69
N LEU A 277 15.68 -28.52 -9.93
CA LEU A 277 14.27 -28.41 -10.31
C LEU A 277 13.67 -27.23 -9.56
N ILE A 278 13.08 -26.29 -10.29
CA ILE A 278 12.42 -25.11 -9.74
C ILE A 278 10.91 -25.33 -9.93
N ASN A 279 10.20 -25.56 -8.83
CA ASN A 279 8.74 -25.65 -8.81
C ASN A 279 8.15 -24.29 -8.44
N ALA A 280 6.83 -24.17 -8.45
CA ALA A 280 6.15 -22.91 -8.07
C ALA A 280 6.54 -22.44 -6.65
N ASP A 281 6.62 -23.37 -5.70
CA ASP A 281 6.84 -23.09 -4.28
C ASP A 281 8.00 -23.88 -3.65
N SER A 282 8.82 -24.57 -4.45
CA SER A 282 9.99 -25.32 -3.94
C SER A 282 11.17 -25.32 -4.91
N ILE A 283 12.36 -25.52 -4.36
CA ILE A 283 13.59 -25.79 -5.10
C ILE A 283 14.09 -27.14 -4.64
N ASP A 284 14.20 -28.08 -5.58
CA ASP A 284 14.59 -29.46 -5.31
C ASP A 284 15.75 -29.89 -6.22
N ILE A 285 16.35 -31.03 -5.90
CA ILE A 285 17.29 -31.68 -6.81
C ILE A 285 16.49 -32.21 -8.00
N SER A 286 16.97 -31.93 -9.22
CA SER A 286 16.29 -32.45 -10.41
C SER A 286 16.23 -33.98 -10.40
N PRO A 287 15.08 -34.61 -10.71
CA PRO A 287 14.99 -36.07 -10.84
C PRO A 287 15.89 -36.62 -11.96
N ASN A 288 16.25 -35.76 -12.93
CA ASN A 288 17.18 -36.09 -14.00
C ASN A 288 18.65 -35.81 -13.61
N TYR A 289 18.92 -35.42 -12.36
CA TYR A 289 20.26 -35.17 -11.90
C TYR A 289 21.08 -36.45 -11.89
N VAL A 290 22.03 -36.51 -12.82
CA VAL A 290 22.93 -37.65 -13.04
C VAL A 290 23.67 -38.09 -11.77
N GLY A 291 23.90 -37.14 -10.84
CA GLY A 291 24.54 -37.42 -9.56
C GLY A 291 23.69 -38.26 -8.59
N GLN A 292 22.37 -38.37 -8.80
CA GLN A 292 21.50 -39.26 -8.00
C GLN A 292 21.78 -40.74 -8.28
N ASN A 293 22.28 -41.06 -9.48
CA ASN A 293 22.57 -42.43 -9.89
C ASN A 293 24.04 -42.83 -9.66
N THR A 294 24.86 -41.97 -9.05
CA THR A 294 26.30 -42.22 -8.89
C THR A 294 26.81 -41.89 -7.50
N ILE A 295 27.44 -42.87 -6.85
CA ILE A 295 28.23 -42.69 -5.60
C ILE A 295 29.40 -41.71 -5.79
N THR A 296 29.86 -41.48 -7.03
CA THR A 296 30.99 -40.58 -7.34
C THR A 296 30.79 -39.13 -6.88
N THR A 297 29.54 -38.69 -6.71
CA THR A 297 29.21 -37.35 -6.18
C THR A 297 29.14 -37.28 -4.65
N LEU A 298 29.02 -38.42 -3.98
CA LEU A 298 28.92 -38.54 -2.51
C LEU A 298 30.24 -39.03 -1.86
N GLY A 299 31.21 -39.49 -2.66
CA GLY A 299 32.52 -39.93 -2.19
C GLY A 299 32.54 -41.34 -1.58
N THR A 300 33.63 -41.68 -0.90
CA THR A 300 33.74 -42.89 -0.08
C THR A 300 32.91 -42.73 1.19
N ILE A 301 32.19 -43.78 1.61
CA ILE A 301 31.56 -43.81 2.94
C ILE A 301 32.66 -44.01 3.98
N ALA A 302 33.32 -42.93 4.38
CA ALA A 302 34.36 -42.97 5.41
C ALA A 302 33.76 -43.10 6.81
N THR A 303 32.53 -42.63 7.00
CA THR A 303 31.77 -42.68 8.26
C THR A 303 30.27 -42.85 7.96
N GLY A 304 29.56 -43.63 8.78
CA GLY A 304 28.10 -43.83 8.67
C GLY A 304 27.69 -45.29 8.44
N VAL A 305 26.39 -45.57 8.58
CA VAL A 305 25.79 -46.88 8.31
C VAL A 305 25.22 -46.88 6.89
N TRP A 306 25.62 -47.85 6.05
CA TRP A 306 24.98 -48.07 4.77
C TRP A 306 23.55 -48.59 4.98
N ASN A 307 22.56 -47.75 4.68
CA ASN A 307 21.14 -48.11 4.71
C ASN A 307 20.60 -48.54 3.32
N GLY A 308 21.47 -48.63 2.31
CA GLY A 308 21.10 -49.10 0.99
C GLY A 308 20.89 -50.61 0.95
N SER A 309 20.38 -51.11 -0.18
CA SER A 309 20.27 -52.55 -0.43
C SER A 309 21.64 -53.24 -0.39
N ILE A 310 21.63 -54.55 -0.20
CA ILE A 310 22.83 -55.40 -0.29
C ILE A 310 23.51 -55.15 -1.65
N ILE A 311 24.81 -54.87 -1.64
CA ILE A 311 25.59 -54.68 -2.87
C ILE A 311 25.90 -56.06 -3.48
N PRO A 312 25.49 -56.34 -4.73
CA PRO A 312 25.83 -57.57 -5.43
C PRO A 312 27.35 -57.73 -5.65
N LEU A 313 27.78 -58.98 -5.87
CA LEU A 313 29.17 -59.31 -6.19
C LEU A 313 29.72 -58.53 -7.41
N LEU A 314 28.86 -58.31 -8.41
CA LEU A 314 29.21 -57.55 -9.62
C LEU A 314 29.77 -56.15 -9.32
N TYR A 315 29.35 -55.55 -8.20
CA TYR A 315 29.75 -54.21 -7.79
C TYR A 315 30.68 -54.23 -6.56
N GLY A 316 31.41 -55.34 -6.35
CA GLY A 316 32.39 -55.48 -5.29
C GLY A 316 31.80 -55.72 -3.89
N GLY A 317 30.49 -55.93 -3.79
CA GLY A 317 29.83 -56.32 -2.55
C GLY A 317 29.91 -57.83 -2.28
N THR A 318 29.32 -58.28 -1.19
CA THR A 318 29.26 -59.72 -0.82
C THR A 318 27.97 -60.39 -1.30
N GLY A 319 26.97 -59.63 -1.78
CA GLY A 319 25.65 -60.17 -2.09
C GLY A 319 24.89 -60.74 -0.88
N ALA A 320 25.32 -60.46 0.36
CA ALA A 320 24.68 -60.98 1.57
C ALA A 320 24.65 -59.96 2.72
N SER A 321 23.63 -60.05 3.57
CA SER A 321 23.48 -59.27 4.81
C SER A 321 24.03 -59.99 6.05
N THR A 322 24.46 -61.25 5.91
CA THR A 322 25.04 -62.04 7.01
C THR A 322 26.45 -62.47 6.68
N ALA A 323 27.30 -62.64 7.70
CA ALA A 323 28.68 -63.10 7.52
C ALA A 323 28.74 -64.51 6.87
N ALA A 324 27.78 -65.38 7.18
CA ALA A 324 27.69 -66.71 6.59
C ALA A 324 27.37 -66.65 5.09
N GLY A 325 26.36 -65.86 4.70
CA GLY A 325 26.04 -65.63 3.28
C GLY A 325 27.18 -64.96 2.53
N ALA A 326 27.88 -64.02 3.15
CA ALA A 326 29.01 -63.33 2.53
C ALA A 326 30.18 -64.28 2.24
N ARG A 327 30.51 -65.16 3.19
CA ARG A 327 31.56 -66.17 2.99
C ARG A 327 31.18 -67.16 1.90
N SER A 328 29.92 -67.61 1.90
CA SER A 328 29.39 -68.50 0.85
C SER A 328 29.53 -67.87 -0.53
N ASN A 329 29.06 -66.63 -0.70
CA ASN A 329 29.07 -65.91 -1.97
C ASN A 329 30.48 -65.61 -2.49
N LEU A 330 31.44 -65.37 -1.59
CA LEU A 330 32.84 -65.13 -1.94
C LEU A 330 33.66 -66.43 -2.09
N GLY A 331 33.09 -67.60 -1.81
CA GLY A 331 33.83 -68.86 -1.77
C GLY A 331 34.89 -68.92 -0.67
N ALA A 332 34.71 -68.15 0.41
CA ALA A 332 35.65 -68.10 1.53
C ALA A 332 35.40 -69.28 2.49
N THR A 333 36.44 -70.08 2.74
CA THR A 333 36.40 -71.23 3.64
C THR A 333 36.17 -70.82 5.10
N GLY A 334 35.35 -71.58 5.83
CA GLY A 334 35.10 -71.34 7.24
C GLY A 334 36.25 -71.83 8.13
N LYS A 335 36.30 -71.35 9.38
CA LYS A 335 37.26 -71.81 10.39
C LYS A 335 36.57 -72.02 11.72
N TYR A 336 36.75 -73.20 12.29
CA TYR A 336 36.44 -73.52 13.68
C TYR A 336 37.73 -73.76 14.46
N ALA A 337 37.76 -73.40 15.74
CA ALA A 337 38.88 -73.76 16.59
C ALA A 337 38.45 -73.85 18.06
N ALA A 338 38.90 -74.90 18.75
CA ALA A 338 38.59 -75.17 20.16
C ALA A 338 39.79 -75.77 20.89
N ASN A 339 39.82 -75.62 22.22
CA ASN A 339 40.77 -76.39 23.03
C ASN A 339 40.17 -77.77 23.28
N VAL A 340 41.02 -78.79 23.32
CA VAL A 340 40.67 -80.20 23.35
C VAL A 340 41.47 -80.88 24.44
N GLY A 341 40.78 -81.74 25.17
CA GLY A 341 41.31 -82.58 26.21
C GLY A 341 40.44 -82.50 27.44
N ASP A 342 39.96 -83.65 27.90
CA ASP A 342 39.06 -83.81 29.05
C ASP A 342 39.74 -84.59 30.19
N GLY A 343 41.02 -84.94 30.03
CA GLY A 343 41.80 -85.70 31.01
C GLY A 343 41.44 -87.18 31.11
N SER A 344 40.52 -87.71 30.29
CA SER A 344 40.02 -89.09 30.47
C SER A 344 39.66 -89.84 29.18
N SER A 345 39.16 -89.17 28.15
CA SER A 345 38.73 -89.82 26.90
C SER A 345 39.86 -89.90 25.89
N THR A 346 40.04 -91.07 25.30
CA THR A 346 40.90 -91.26 24.12
C THR A 346 40.18 -90.96 22.80
N ALA A 347 38.85 -90.81 22.81
CA ALA A 347 38.06 -90.42 21.64
C ALA A 347 37.22 -89.19 21.95
N ILE A 348 37.48 -88.07 21.27
CA ILE A 348 36.81 -86.79 21.53
C ILE A 348 36.16 -86.28 20.24
N THR A 349 34.84 -86.08 20.27
CA THR A 349 34.08 -85.48 19.16
C THR A 349 34.18 -83.95 19.21
N ILE A 350 34.48 -83.33 18.07
CA ILE A 350 34.55 -81.89 17.88
C ILE A 350 33.46 -81.45 16.91
N THR A 351 32.52 -80.64 17.40
CA THR A 351 31.48 -80.01 16.58
C THR A 351 31.97 -78.69 16.01
N HIS A 352 32.34 -78.68 14.72
CA HIS A 352 32.88 -77.51 14.03
C HIS A 352 31.82 -76.66 13.34
N GLY A 353 30.65 -77.22 13.01
CA GLY A 353 29.53 -76.44 12.46
C GLY A 353 29.78 -75.82 11.08
N LEU A 354 30.72 -76.37 10.30
CA LEU A 354 31.10 -75.81 8.98
C LEU A 354 30.18 -76.28 7.85
N ASN A 355 29.31 -77.26 8.11
CA ASN A 355 28.42 -77.89 7.13
C ASN A 355 29.14 -78.34 5.86
N SER A 356 30.32 -78.93 6.02
CA SER A 356 31.22 -79.36 4.95
C SER A 356 31.86 -80.69 5.34
N LEU A 357 31.93 -81.61 4.38
CA LEU A 357 32.74 -82.84 4.51
C LEU A 357 34.18 -82.60 4.07
N ASP A 358 34.43 -81.54 3.30
CA ASP A 358 35.75 -81.17 2.79
C ASP A 358 36.52 -80.34 3.83
N VAL A 359 36.87 -80.98 4.94
CA VAL A 359 37.53 -80.33 6.09
C VAL A 359 39.00 -80.74 6.21
N VAL A 360 39.84 -79.76 6.53
CA VAL A 360 41.23 -79.94 6.95
C VAL A 360 41.42 -79.45 8.39
N MET A 361 42.32 -80.08 9.11
CA MET A 361 42.46 -79.91 10.55
C MET A 361 43.91 -79.99 10.96
N THR A 362 44.20 -79.24 12.00
CA THR A 362 45.50 -79.27 12.64
C THR A 362 45.28 -79.34 14.14
N LEU A 363 46.11 -80.11 14.81
CA LEU A 363 46.17 -80.13 16.26
C LEU A 363 47.53 -79.57 16.69
N LYS A 364 47.54 -78.77 17.74
CA LYS A 364 48.79 -78.26 18.34
C LYS A 364 48.71 -78.20 19.85
N GLU A 365 49.84 -78.18 20.52
CA GLU A 365 49.90 -77.91 21.96
C GLU A 365 49.40 -76.49 22.28
N VAL A 366 48.64 -76.36 23.37
CA VAL A 366 48.18 -75.04 23.86
C VAL A 366 49.29 -74.31 24.59
N ALA A 367 50.28 -75.02 25.13
CA ALA A 367 51.45 -74.44 25.79
C ALA A 367 52.65 -74.37 24.85
N SER A 368 53.55 -73.40 25.09
CA SER A 368 54.82 -73.28 24.39
C SER A 368 55.61 -74.60 24.47
N PRO A 369 56.19 -75.10 23.37
CA PRO A 369 56.48 -74.37 22.12
C PRO A 369 55.39 -74.44 21.04
N TYR A 370 54.16 -74.86 21.37
CA TYR A 370 53.03 -74.97 20.44
C TYR A 370 53.26 -75.98 19.31
N ASN A 371 53.87 -77.13 19.63
CA ASN A 371 54.20 -78.15 18.65
C ASN A 371 52.94 -78.61 17.89
N ALA A 372 53.10 -78.88 16.60
CA ALA A 372 52.09 -79.59 15.82
C ALA A 372 52.03 -81.04 16.30
N VAL A 373 50.81 -81.52 16.54
CA VAL A 373 50.54 -82.88 17.03
C VAL A 373 49.76 -83.62 15.95
N MET A 374 50.19 -84.83 15.64
CA MET A 374 49.48 -85.72 14.74
C MET A 374 48.72 -86.74 15.58
N THR A 375 47.44 -86.86 15.29
CA THR A 375 46.54 -87.83 15.92
C THR A 375 45.66 -88.41 14.82
N ASP A 376 45.22 -89.65 15.00
CA ASP A 376 44.21 -90.21 14.11
C ASP A 376 42.91 -89.44 14.32
N TRP A 377 42.21 -89.16 13.23
CA TRP A 377 40.92 -88.48 13.28
C TRP A 377 40.05 -88.94 12.11
N GLN A 378 38.76 -88.76 12.24
CA GLN A 378 37.78 -89.13 11.21
C GLN A 378 36.67 -88.08 11.12
N ILE A 379 36.14 -87.90 9.92
CA ILE A 379 34.93 -87.12 9.67
C ILE A 379 33.74 -87.98 10.13
N VAL A 380 32.89 -87.42 11.00
CA VAL A 380 31.68 -88.10 11.51
C VAL A 380 30.48 -87.71 10.66
N ASP A 381 30.31 -86.41 10.41
CA ASP A 381 29.32 -85.82 9.53
C ASP A 381 29.78 -84.41 9.10
N ALA A 382 28.95 -83.68 8.35
CA ALA A 382 29.29 -82.35 7.83
C ALA A 382 29.58 -81.28 8.90
N ASN A 383 29.30 -81.55 10.19
CA ASN A 383 29.52 -80.62 11.29
C ASN A 383 30.40 -81.18 12.40
N ASN A 384 30.82 -82.45 12.31
CA ASN A 384 31.51 -83.13 13.38
C ASN A 384 32.72 -83.93 12.87
N ILE A 385 33.85 -83.80 13.56
CA ILE A 385 34.99 -84.71 13.45
C ILE A 385 35.22 -85.42 14.78
N LYS A 386 35.94 -86.54 14.78
CA LYS A 386 36.33 -87.26 15.99
C LYS A 386 37.84 -87.46 16.02
N LEU A 387 38.48 -87.00 17.10
CA LEU A 387 39.90 -87.16 17.38
C LEU A 387 40.12 -88.45 18.18
N LEU A 388 41.12 -89.23 17.80
CA LEU A 388 41.47 -90.53 18.39
C LEU A 388 42.92 -90.46 18.89
N PHE A 389 43.08 -90.39 20.21
CA PHE A 389 44.37 -90.29 20.88
C PHE A 389 44.84 -91.65 21.38
N ALA A 390 46.14 -91.92 21.24
CA ALA A 390 46.78 -93.10 21.85
C ALA A 390 46.79 -93.02 23.39
N THR A 391 46.74 -91.82 23.96
CA THR A 391 46.66 -91.55 25.41
C THR A 391 45.76 -90.35 25.62
N ALA A 392 44.85 -90.42 26.60
CA ALA A 392 43.89 -89.36 26.86
C ALA A 392 44.63 -88.03 27.14
N PRO A 393 44.40 -86.96 26.35
CA PRO A 393 45.00 -85.66 26.59
C PRO A 393 44.55 -85.08 27.93
N THR A 394 45.45 -84.37 28.61
CA THR A 394 45.09 -83.61 29.81
C THR A 394 44.07 -82.52 29.49
N ALA A 395 43.41 -81.98 30.50
CA ALA A 395 42.41 -80.92 30.32
C ALA A 395 42.96 -79.77 29.45
N ALA A 396 42.30 -79.50 28.32
CA ALA A 396 42.66 -78.46 27.35
C ALA A 396 44.12 -78.48 26.85
N GLN A 397 44.75 -79.67 26.77
CA GLN A 397 46.15 -79.83 26.34
C GLN A 397 46.40 -79.34 24.91
N TYR A 398 45.45 -79.58 24.01
CA TYR A 398 45.60 -79.33 22.58
C TYR A 398 44.62 -78.29 22.05
N ARG A 399 44.97 -77.62 20.95
CA ARG A 399 44.11 -76.72 20.18
C ARG A 399 43.82 -77.37 18.84
N VAL A 400 42.56 -77.71 18.60
CA VAL A 400 42.10 -78.14 17.28
C VAL A 400 41.71 -76.92 16.47
N VAL A 401 42.11 -76.89 15.20
CA VAL A 401 41.62 -75.96 14.19
C VAL A 401 41.07 -76.80 13.06
N VAL A 402 39.84 -76.53 12.63
CA VAL A 402 39.18 -77.16 11.49
C VAL A 402 38.84 -76.07 10.49
N ILE A 403 39.21 -76.26 9.23
CA ILE A 403 38.96 -75.35 8.11
C ILE A 403 38.20 -76.15 7.05
N GLY A 404 37.12 -75.60 6.52
CA GLY A 404 36.30 -76.26 5.49
C GLY A 404 35.05 -75.50 5.12
#